data_AF-A0A843G7Q3-F1
#
_entry.id   AF-A0A843G7Q3-F1
#
_cell.length_a   1.000
_cell.length_b   1.000
_cell.length_c   1.000
_cell.angle_alpha   90.00
_cell.angle_beta   90.00
_cell.angle_gamma   90.00
#
_symmetry.space_group_name_H-M   'P 1'
#
loop_
_entity.id
_entity.type
_entity.pdbx_description
1 polymer ?
#
loop_
_entity_poly.entity_id
_entity_poly.type
_entity_poly.pdbx_seq_one_letter_code
_entity_poly.pdbx_strand_id
1 'polypeptide(L)'
;MRIGANLSSSLSIIAEDVNFDMRMKLKEYSEKLNAFIMIYTFLAILGPVILLTMLLAASVVIGDLVPGDLILVLYSVFFPMIIVFLGVTIKKLEPKI
;
A
#
# COMPACT_ATOMS: atom_id res chain seq x y z
N MET A 1 -18.82 18.13 -45.88
CA MET A 1 -17.93 17.04 -45.42
C MET A 1 -16.73 17.49 -44.57
N ARG A 2 -16.40 18.79 -44.46
CA ARG A 2 -15.24 19.27 -43.69
C ARG A 2 -15.42 19.26 -42.15
N ILE A 3 -16.65 19.31 -41.65
CA ILE A 3 -16.94 19.37 -40.21
C ILE A 3 -16.70 18.02 -39.53
N GLY A 4 -17.11 16.90 -40.14
CA GLY A 4 -16.89 15.55 -39.60
C GLY A 4 -15.42 15.12 -39.59
N ALA A 5 -14.65 15.52 -40.59
CA ALA A 5 -13.20 15.27 -40.64
C ALA A 5 -12.44 16.05 -39.55
N ASN A 6 -12.80 17.32 -39.30
CA ASN A 6 -12.23 18.09 -38.20
C ASN A 6 -12.65 17.55 -36.83
N LEU A 7 -13.90 17.11 -36.67
CA LEU A 7 -14.36 16.50 -35.42
C LEU A 7 -13.64 15.18 -35.12
N SER A 8 -13.44 14.33 -36.14
CA SER A 8 -12.71 13.07 -35.99
C SER A 8 -11.24 13.31 -35.62
N SER A 9 -10.62 14.34 -36.18
CA SER A 9 -9.26 14.76 -35.83
C SER A 9 -9.19 15.26 -34.38
N SER A 10 -10.08 16.18 -33.98
CA SER A 10 -10.13 16.70 -32.61
C SER A 10 -10.44 15.60 -31.59
N LEU A 11 -11.35 14.68 -31.89
CA LEU A 11 -11.64 13.53 -31.03
C LEU A 11 -10.43 12.61 -30.90
N SER A 12 -9.68 12.38 -31.98
CA SER A 12 -8.45 11.58 -31.95
C SER A 12 -7.40 12.20 -31.04
N ILE A 13 -7.22 13.53 -31.11
CA ILE A 13 -6.28 14.27 -30.24
C ILE A 13 -6.72 14.17 -28.78
N ILE A 14 -8.01 14.41 -28.49
CA ILE A 14 -8.55 14.31 -27.13
C ILE A 14 -8.40 12.88 -26.58
N ALA A 15 -8.66 11.86 -27.41
CA ALA A 15 -8.50 10.47 -27.01
C ALA A 15 -7.03 10.13 -26.71
N GLU A 16 -6.09 10.69 -27.47
CA GLU A 16 -4.66 10.51 -27.24
C GLU A 16 -4.19 11.21 -25.96
N ASP A 17 -4.66 12.43 -25.70
CA ASP A 17 -4.40 13.17 -24.47
C ASP A 17 -4.97 12.45 -23.23
N VAL A 18 -6.20 11.95 -23.30
CA VAL A 18 -6.83 11.18 -22.21
C VAL A 18 -6.08 9.87 -21.96
N ASN A 19 -5.67 9.17 -23.02
CA ASN A 19 -4.88 7.95 -22.92
C ASN A 19 -3.51 8.23 -22.29
N PHE A 20 -2.89 9.36 -22.65
CA PHE A 20 -1.62 9.79 -22.05
C PHE A 20 -1.78 10.15 -20.57
N ASP A 21 -2.78 10.95 -20.21
CA ASP A 21 -3.07 11.33 -18.82
C ASP A 21 -3.38 10.10 -17.96
N MET A 22 -4.17 9.15 -18.48
CA MET A 22 -4.48 7.92 -17.76
C MET A 22 -3.22 7.07 -17.52
N ARG A 23 -2.31 6.98 -18.49
CA ARG A 23 -1.00 6.31 -18.30
C ARG A 23 -0.15 7.00 -17.26
N MET A 24 -0.15 8.33 -17.22
CA MET A 24 0.60 9.11 -16.24
C MET A 24 0.05 8.88 -14.82
N LYS A 25 -1.27 8.96 -14.64
CA LYS A 25 -1.94 8.65 -13.37
C LYS A 25 -1.67 7.23 -12.89
N LEU A 26 -1.67 6.24 -13.79
CA LEU A 26 -1.33 4.85 -13.46
C LEU A 26 0.13 4.70 -13.03
N LYS A 27 1.05 5.42 -13.68
CA LYS A 27 2.46 5.44 -13.28
C LYS A 27 2.63 6.02 -11.88
N GLU A 28 2.03 7.18 -11.59
CA GLU A 28 2.07 7.81 -10.26
C GLU A 28 1.42 6.92 -9.19
N TYR A 29 0.31 6.26 -9.51
CA TYR A 29 -0.33 5.29 -8.64
C TYR A 29 0.61 4.12 -8.32
N SER A 30 1.28 3.55 -9.33
CA SER A 30 2.24 2.45 -9.17
C SER A 30 3.42 2.86 -8.29
N GLU A 31 3.99 4.06 -8.50
CA GLU A 31 5.09 4.58 -7.69
C GLU A 31 4.69 4.75 -6.22
N LYS A 32 3.50 5.33 -5.97
CA LYS A 32 2.95 5.46 -4.61
C LYS A 32 2.70 4.09 -3.98
N LEU A 33 2.07 3.18 -4.72
CA LEU A 33 1.77 1.83 -4.26
C LEU A 33 3.04 1.06 -3.87
N ASN A 34 4.11 1.18 -4.66
CA ASN A 34 5.38 0.53 -4.36
C ASN A 34 5.97 1.02 -3.03
N ALA A 35 5.96 2.33 -2.77
CA ALA A 35 6.40 2.89 -1.50
C ALA A 35 5.53 2.40 -0.32
N PHE A 36 4.20 2.34 -0.49
CA PHE A 36 3.29 1.83 0.55
C PHE A 36 3.52 0.35 0.85
N ILE A 37 3.70 -0.47 -0.19
CA ILE A 37 4.00 -1.90 -0.04
C ILE A 37 5.32 -2.09 0.71
N MET A 38 6.33 -1.28 0.42
CA MET A 38 7.63 -1.35 1.09
C MET A 38 7.54 -1.06 2.60
N ILE A 39 6.81 0.00 2.98
CA ILE A 39 6.57 0.32 4.39
C ILE A 39 5.74 -0.80 5.05
N TYR A 40 4.78 -1.36 4.32
CA TYR A 40 3.97 -2.47 4.80
C TYR A 40 4.80 -3.72 5.06
N THR A 41 5.66 -4.16 4.14
CA THR A 41 6.53 -5.32 4.38
C THR A 41 7.47 -5.08 5.55
N PHE A 42 7.93 -3.84 5.74
CA PHE A 42 8.71 -3.49 6.93
C PHE A 42 7.90 -3.63 8.22
N LEU A 43 6.71 -3.01 8.31
CA LEU A 43 5.91 -3.02 9.54
C LEU A 43 5.22 -4.36 9.82
N ALA A 44 4.81 -5.09 8.80
CA ALA A 44 4.10 -6.36 8.94
C ALA A 44 5.04 -7.56 9.05
N ILE A 45 6.28 -7.48 8.57
CA ILE A 45 7.22 -8.61 8.68
C ILE A 45 8.39 -8.24 9.58
N LEU A 46 9.14 -7.19 9.23
CA LEU A 46 10.39 -6.87 9.94
C LEU A 46 10.16 -6.39 11.37
N GLY A 47 9.26 -5.41 11.57
CA GLY A 47 8.90 -4.90 12.90
C GLY A 47 8.56 -6.01 13.89
N PRO A 48 7.58 -6.88 13.60
CA PRO A 48 7.18 -7.96 14.49
C PRO A 48 8.26 -9.01 14.71
N VAL A 49 9.08 -9.32 13.69
CA VAL A 49 10.20 -10.25 13.85
C VAL A 49 11.24 -9.65 14.80
N ILE A 50 11.63 -8.38 14.61
CA ILE A 50 12.61 -7.69 15.47
C ILE A 50 12.08 -7.58 16.90
N LEU A 51 10.80 -7.26 17.07
CA LEU A 51 10.19 -7.11 18.39
C LEU A 51 10.19 -8.45 19.14
N LEU A 52 9.83 -9.56 18.48
CA LEU A 52 9.89 -10.89 19.07
C LEU A 52 11.32 -11.31 19.39
N THR A 53 12.27 -11.13 18.48
CA THR A 53 13.67 -11.53 18.72
C THR A 53 14.29 -10.73 19.85
N MET A 54 13.98 -9.43 19.97
CA MET A 54 14.42 -8.61 21.09
C MET A 54 13.79 -9.03 22.41
N LEU A 55 12.47 -9.33 22.43
CA LEU A 55 11.81 -9.83 23.63
C LEU A 55 12.39 -11.17 24.09
N LEU A 56 12.65 -12.09 23.15
CA LEU A 56 13.29 -13.38 23.44
C LEU A 56 14.72 -13.21 23.95
N ALA A 57 15.50 -12.32 23.33
CA ALA A 57 16.86 -12.05 23.78
C ALA A 57 16.88 -11.44 25.19
N ALA A 58 15.96 -10.52 25.48
CA ALA A 58 15.87 -9.87 26.77
C ALA A 58 15.34 -10.81 27.86
N SER A 59 14.41 -11.72 27.52
CA SER A 59 13.88 -12.70 28.48
C SER A 59 14.92 -13.72 28.94
N VAL A 60 15.91 -14.04 28.09
CA VAL A 60 17.05 -14.89 28.47
C VAL A 60 17.94 -14.24 29.53
N VAL A 61 18.07 -12.91 29.53
CA VAL A 61 19.00 -12.19 30.41
C VAL A 61 18.33 -11.73 31.70
N ILE A 62 17.09 -11.25 31.62
CA ILE A 62 16.39 -10.55 32.72
C ILE A 62 15.20 -11.36 33.25
N GLY A 63 14.82 -12.47 32.58
CA GLY A 63 13.58 -13.20 32.82
C GLY A 63 12.41 -12.61 32.03
N ASP A 64 11.23 -13.23 32.13
CA ASP A 64 10.06 -12.83 31.33
C ASP A 64 9.65 -11.37 31.58
N LEU A 65 9.77 -10.54 30.54
CA LEU A 65 9.46 -9.11 30.58
C LEU A 65 8.01 -8.80 30.22
N VAL A 66 7.39 -9.61 29.37
CA VAL A 66 6.04 -9.39 28.86
C VAL A 66 5.25 -10.69 28.95
N PRO A 67 4.03 -10.68 29.52
CA PRO A 67 3.16 -11.85 29.53
C PRO A 67 2.84 -12.34 28.11
N GLY A 68 2.93 -13.65 27.87
CA GLY A 68 2.65 -14.25 26.57
C GLY A 68 1.25 -13.91 26.02
N ASP A 69 0.26 -13.78 26.90
CA ASP A 69 -1.12 -13.42 26.53
C ASP A 69 -1.20 -12.02 25.89
N LEU A 70 -0.40 -11.06 26.39
CA LEU A 70 -0.31 -9.72 25.83
C LEU A 70 0.33 -9.73 24.44
N ILE A 71 1.34 -10.57 24.23
CA ILE A 71 1.98 -10.74 22.91
C ILE A 71 0.96 -11.35 21.93
N LEU A 72 0.19 -12.36 22.35
CA LEU A 72 -0.85 -12.96 21.52
C LEU A 72 -1.93 -11.95 21.13
N VAL A 73 -2.42 -11.14 22.07
CA VAL A 73 -3.41 -10.10 21.79
C VAL A 73 -2.85 -9.02 20.86
N LEU A 74 -1.62 -8.57 21.11
CA LEU A 74 -0.96 -7.58 20.27
C LEU A 74 -0.88 -8.07 18.83
N TYR A 75 -0.38 -9.28 18.60
CA TYR A 75 -0.21 -9.80 17.24
C TYR A 75 -1.54 -10.14 16.57
N SER A 76 -2.49 -10.73 17.29
CA SER A 76 -3.80 -11.09 16.72
C SER A 76 -4.66 -9.90 16.34
N VAL A 77 -4.51 -8.75 17.02
CA VAL A 77 -5.29 -7.53 16.71
C VAL A 77 -4.52 -6.58 15.79
N PHE A 78 -3.24 -6.37 16.05
CA PHE A 78 -2.44 -5.37 15.34
C PHE A 78 -2.18 -5.75 13.88
N PHE A 79 -1.91 -7.02 13.59
CA PHE A 79 -1.69 -7.47 12.21
C PHE A 79 -2.91 -7.32 11.31
N PRO A 80 -4.09 -7.85 11.68
CA PRO A 80 -5.29 -7.64 10.88
C PRO A 80 -5.63 -6.16 10.71
N MET A 81 -5.38 -5.34 11.74
CA MET A 81 -5.57 -3.90 11.64
C MET A 81 -4.68 -3.27 10.57
N ILE A 82 -3.40 -3.61 10.51
CA ILE A 82 -2.47 -3.12 9.47
C ILE A 82 -2.92 -3.58 8.08
N ILE A 83 -3.34 -4.84 7.93
CA ILE A 83 -3.80 -5.39 6.65
C ILE A 83 -5.06 -4.65 6.16
N VAL A 84 -6.04 -4.45 7.04
CA VAL A 84 -7.27 -3.72 6.72
C VAL A 84 -6.97 -2.27 6.36
N PHE A 85 -6.11 -1.59 7.13
CA PHE A 85 -5.68 -0.23 6.86
C PHE A 85 -5.04 -0.09 5.47
N LEU A 86 -4.18 -1.05 5.09
CA LEU A 86 -3.57 -1.08 3.77
C LEU A 86 -4.62 -1.28 2.68
N GLY A 87 -5.49 -2.28 2.83
CA GLY A 87 -6.55 -2.57 1.86
C GLY A 87 -7.44 -1.35 1.60
N VAL A 88 -7.80 -0.62 2.65
CA VAL A 88 -8.56 0.64 2.54
C VAL A 88 -7.75 1.74 1.85
N THR A 89 -6.46 1.86 2.15
CA THR A 89 -5.59 2.90 1.59
C THR A 89 -5.33 2.68 0.11
N ILE A 90 -4.99 1.45 -0.29
CA ILE A 90 -4.81 1.05 -1.70
C ILE A 90 -6.10 1.35 -2.48
N LYS A 91 -7.25 0.93 -1.96
CA LYS A 91 -8.55 1.16 -2.61
C LYS A 91 -8.90 2.64 -2.77
N LYS A 92 -8.42 3.51 -1.87
CA LYS A 92 -8.60 4.96 -2.00
C LYS A 92 -7.67 5.60 -3.04
N LEU A 93 -6.53 4.98 -3.31
CA LEU A 93 -5.51 5.49 -4.23
C LEU A 93 -5.75 5.05 -5.67
N GLU A 94 -6.55 4.01 -5.91
CA GLU A 94 -6.88 3.54 -7.26
C GLU A 94 -7.42 4.70 -8.13
N PRO A 95 -6.77 4.98 -9.28
CA PRO A 95 -7.21 6.04 -10.17
C PRO A 95 -8.58 5.68 -10.75
N LYS A 96 -9.55 6.58 -10.56
CA LYS A 96 -10.87 6.45 -11.17
C LYS A 96 -10.83 7.00 -12.59
N ILE A 97 -11.44 6.25 -13.50
CA ILE A 97 -11.70 6.65 -14.88
C ILE A 97 -12.81 7.70 -14.89
#